data_AF-A0A015NHX4-F1
#
_entry.id   AF-A0A015NHX4-F1
#
_cell.length_a   1.000
_cell.length_b   1.000
_cell.length_c   1.000
_cell.angle_alpha   90.00
_cell.angle_beta   90.00
_cell.angle_gamma   90.00
#
_symmetry.space_group_name_H-M   'P 1'
#
loop_
_entity.id
_entity.type
_entity.pdbx_description
1 polymer ?
#
loop_
_entity_poly.entity_id
_entity_poly.type
_entity_poly.pdbx_seq_one_letter_code
_entity_poly.pdbx_strand_id
1 'polypeptide(L)'
;MHGIGKKRNALTIEWKDLKNNEEEMKNVIDYIDSIVTTINPVIHAPIPEKHPCQKDSSKIDDGLQDYIELINKLQHHTRCSPSYCIHTNREEVQTCQFRYPKEHIESTLIRDNKNGQPELLTARNDPYINPHNRIQLQGCKCGFKAYS
;
A
#
# COMPACT_ATOMS: atom_id res chain seq x y z
N MET A 1 8.37 -15.86 2.76
CA MET A 1 7.02 -15.33 2.46
C MET A 1 6.02 -16.07 3.34
N HIS A 2 5.40 -15.43 4.31
CA HIS A 2 4.23 -16.00 4.97
C HIS A 2 3.03 -15.73 4.06
N GLY A 3 2.61 -16.75 3.32
CA GLY A 3 1.42 -16.69 2.49
C GLY A 3 0.19 -16.48 3.36
N ILE A 4 -0.67 -15.56 2.97
CA ILE A 4 -2.00 -15.39 3.56
C ILE A 4 -2.74 -16.72 3.32
N GLY A 5 -2.93 -17.50 4.39
CA GLY A 5 -3.63 -18.77 4.33
C GLY A 5 -5.09 -18.56 3.91
N LYS A 6 -5.57 -19.33 2.92
CA LYS A 6 -6.98 -19.33 2.55
C LYS A 6 -7.81 -19.72 3.77
N LYS A 7 -8.81 -18.91 4.12
CA LYS A 7 -9.76 -19.20 5.19
C LYS A 7 -10.59 -20.43 4.80
N ARG A 8 -10.64 -21.45 5.66
CA ARG A 8 -11.57 -22.59 5.46
C ARG A 8 -13.00 -22.04 5.42
N ASN A 9 -13.78 -22.42 4.42
CA ASN A 9 -15.16 -21.98 4.17
C ASN A 9 -15.31 -20.50 3.72
N ALA A 10 -14.26 -19.87 3.17
CA ALA A 10 -14.49 -18.64 2.42
C ALA A 10 -15.40 -18.93 1.23
N LEU A 11 -16.40 -18.09 1.00
CA LEU A 11 -17.19 -18.11 -0.23
C LEU A 11 -16.22 -17.99 -1.41
N THR A 12 -16.18 -19.02 -2.26
CA THR A 12 -15.41 -18.99 -3.50
C THR A 12 -16.20 -18.15 -4.48
N ILE A 13 -15.87 -16.87 -4.56
CA ILE A 13 -16.37 -16.00 -5.63
C ILE A 13 -15.47 -16.25 -6.83
N GLU A 14 -16.03 -16.82 -7.90
CA GLU A 14 -15.33 -16.99 -9.17
C GLU A 14 -15.16 -15.62 -9.83
N TRP A 15 -13.94 -15.29 -10.25
CA TRP A 15 -13.62 -14.01 -10.89
C TRP A 15 -14.53 -13.72 -12.10
N LYS A 16 -14.89 -14.76 -12.86
CA LYS A 16 -15.77 -14.66 -14.02
C LYS A 16 -17.17 -14.15 -13.66
N ASP A 17 -17.65 -14.49 -12.47
CA ASP A 17 -18.98 -14.09 -12.01
C ASP A 17 -18.92 -12.68 -11.43
N LEU A 18 -17.90 -12.41 -10.59
CA LEU A 18 -17.67 -11.09 -10.00
C LEU A 18 -17.49 -9.99 -11.05
N LYS A 19 -16.71 -10.25 -12.11
CA LYS A 19 -16.41 -9.23 -13.13
C LYS A 19 -17.62 -8.81 -13.97
N ASN A 20 -18.67 -9.63 -13.97
CA ASN A 20 -19.92 -9.35 -14.67
C ASN A 20 -21.01 -8.81 -13.73
N ASN A 21 -20.72 -8.69 -12.42
CA ASN A 21 -21.65 -8.19 -11.42
C ASN A 21 -21.15 -6.85 -10.86
N GLU A 22 -21.66 -5.75 -11.40
CA GLU A 22 -21.22 -4.39 -11.02
C GLU A 22 -21.44 -4.08 -9.53
N GLU A 23 -22.55 -4.55 -8.95
CA GLU A 23 -22.88 -4.30 -7.54
C GLU A 23 -21.93 -5.06 -6.60
N GLU A 24 -21.68 -6.34 -6.87
CA GLU A 24 -20.71 -7.12 -6.11
C GLU A 24 -19.28 -6.58 -6.27
N MET A 25 -18.90 -6.19 -7.49
CA MET A 25 -17.60 -5.55 -7.75
C MET A 25 -17.45 -4.28 -6.92
N LYS A 26 -18.47 -3.42 -6.91
CA LYS A 26 -18.48 -2.19 -6.12
C LYS A 26 -18.35 -2.50 -4.63
N ASN A 27 -19.11 -3.47 -4.12
CA ASN A 27 -19.03 -3.88 -2.71
C ASN A 27 -17.63 -4.39 -2.32
N VAL A 28 -16.97 -5.14 -3.23
CA VAL A 28 -15.59 -5.60 -3.03
C VAL A 28 -14.60 -4.42 -3.03
N ILE A 29 -14.75 -3.48 -3.96
CA ILE A 29 -13.91 -2.27 -4.02
C ILE A 29 -14.10 -1.42 -2.76
N ASP A 30 -15.35 -1.14 -2.37
CA ASP A 30 -15.69 -0.37 -1.16
C ASP A 30 -15.08 -1.02 0.10
N TYR A 31 -15.13 -2.35 0.18
CA TYR A 31 -14.49 -3.10 1.26
C TYR A 31 -12.96 -2.95 1.24
N ILE A 32 -12.32 -3.09 0.08
CA ILE A 32 -10.86 -2.92 -0.06
C ILE A 32 -10.44 -1.51 0.34
N ASP A 33 -11.12 -0.49 -0.16
CA ASP A 33 -10.82 0.93 0.13
C ASP A 33 -11.05 1.26 1.61
N SER A 34 -11.94 0.54 2.29
CA SER A 34 -12.12 0.68 3.75
C SER A 34 -10.92 0.16 4.57
N ILE A 35 -10.07 -0.70 3.99
CA ILE A 35 -8.96 -1.36 4.68
C ILE A 35 -7.60 -0.85 4.20
N VAL A 36 -7.44 -0.65 2.90
CA VAL A 36 -6.16 -0.31 2.28
C VAL A 36 -6.31 0.96 1.47
N THR A 37 -5.37 1.88 1.64
CA THR A 37 -5.28 3.10 0.85
C THR A 37 -3.89 3.25 0.26
N THR A 38 -3.82 3.87 -0.92
CA THR A 38 -2.58 4.30 -1.55
C THR A 38 -2.61 5.82 -1.80
N ILE A 39 -3.45 6.53 -1.05
CA ILE A 39 -3.57 7.99 -1.12
C ILE A 39 -2.67 8.63 -0.08
N ASN A 40 -1.83 9.56 -0.53
CA ASN A 40 -1.11 10.48 0.34
C ASN A 40 -1.99 11.72 0.60
N PRO A 41 -2.43 12.00 1.85
CA PRO A 41 -3.23 13.19 2.13
C PRO A 41 -2.52 14.50 1.77
N VAL A 42 -1.19 14.52 1.81
CA VAL A 42 -0.36 15.71 1.51
C VAL A 42 0.93 15.28 0.80
N ILE A 43 0.87 15.19 -0.53
CA ILE A 43 1.97 14.72 -1.41
C ILE A 43 3.28 15.49 -1.18
N HIS A 44 3.20 16.80 -0.93
CA HIS A 44 4.37 17.68 -0.79
C HIS A 44 4.76 17.96 0.66
N ALA A 45 4.20 17.22 1.62
CA ALA A 45 4.62 17.37 3.00
C ALA A 45 6.08 16.90 3.18
N PRO A 46 6.86 17.57 4.05
CA PRO A 46 8.24 17.19 4.28
C PRO A 46 8.33 15.77 4.88
N ILE A 47 9.37 15.04 4.48
CA ILE A 47 9.72 13.77 5.14
C ILE A 47 10.33 14.12 6.49
N PRO A 48 9.80 13.59 7.61
CA PRO A 48 10.36 13.89 8.93
C PRO A 48 11.81 13.39 9.03
N GLU A 49 12.68 14.18 9.65
CA GLU A 49 14.09 13.81 9.83
C GLU A 49 14.22 12.56 10.71
N LYS A 50 13.58 12.61 11.88
CA LYS A 50 13.52 11.50 12.85
C LYS A 50 12.43 10.50 12.48
N HIS A 51 12.64 9.24 12.84
CA HIS A 51 11.63 8.21 12.64
C HIS A 51 10.41 8.49 13.55
N PRO A 52 9.17 8.51 13.05
CA PRO A 52 8.00 8.82 13.87
C PRO A 52 7.84 7.93 15.12
N CYS A 53 8.25 6.66 15.05
CA CYS A 53 8.25 5.76 16.22
C CYS A 53 9.30 6.09 17.30
N GLN A 54 10.27 6.99 17.02
CA GLN A 54 11.25 7.47 18.01
C GLN A 54 10.74 8.70 18.77
N LYS A 55 9.52 9.18 18.49
CA LYS A 55 8.93 10.28 19.26
C LYS A 55 8.71 9.86 20.71
N ASP A 56 8.98 10.81 21.61
CA ASP A 56 8.63 10.70 23.02
C ASP A 56 7.12 10.43 23.16
N SER A 57 6.72 9.58 24.11
CA SER A 57 5.31 9.23 24.32
C SER A 57 4.44 10.46 24.61
N SER A 58 5.00 11.49 25.24
CA SER A 58 4.31 12.76 25.49
C SER A 58 4.04 13.59 24.22
N LYS A 59 4.65 13.24 23.09
CA LYS A 59 4.55 13.94 21.80
C LYS A 59 3.91 13.09 20.71
N ILE A 60 3.39 11.91 21.07
CA ILE A 60 2.61 11.09 20.15
C ILE A 60 1.21 11.69 20.11
N ASP A 61 0.81 12.08 18.91
CA ASP A 61 -0.56 12.41 18.53
C ASP A 61 -0.96 11.40 17.46
N ASP A 62 -2.18 10.86 17.50
CA ASP A 62 -2.70 9.95 16.46
C ASP A 62 -3.50 10.72 15.38
N GLY A 63 -3.37 12.04 15.38
CA GLY A 63 -3.98 12.95 14.42
C GLY A 63 -3.45 12.85 12.98
N LEU A 64 -3.97 13.73 12.13
CA LEU A 64 -3.67 13.73 10.69
C LEU A 64 -2.19 14.00 10.41
N GLN A 65 -1.55 14.91 11.14
CA GLN A 65 -0.16 15.27 10.93
C GLN A 65 0.78 14.08 11.17
N ASP A 66 0.47 13.31 12.20
CA ASP A 66 1.23 12.13 12.56
C ASP A 66 1.10 11.00 11.51
N TYR A 67 -0.10 10.82 10.97
CA TYR A 67 -0.35 9.93 9.85
C TYR A 67 0.42 10.35 8.59
N ILE A 68 0.44 11.64 8.25
CA ILE A 68 1.21 12.17 7.10
C ILE A 68 2.70 11.86 7.27
N GLU A 69 3.26 12.13 8.45
CA GLU A 69 4.67 11.83 8.75
C GLU A 69 4.98 10.33 8.64
N LEU A 70 4.07 9.47 9.08
CA LEU A 70 4.19 8.03 8.94
C LEU A 70 4.21 7.57 7.49
N ILE A 71 3.27 8.05 6.68
CA ILE A 71 3.20 7.70 5.26
C ILE A 71 4.50 8.14 4.56
N ASN A 72 4.88 9.41 4.72
CA ASN A 72 6.01 9.99 4.02
C ASN A 72 7.34 9.34 4.44
N LYS A 73 7.46 8.85 5.68
CA LYS A 73 8.68 8.18 6.15
C LYS A 73 8.70 6.67 5.86
N LEU A 74 7.57 5.98 6.02
CA LEU A 74 7.53 4.51 6.06
C LEU A 74 6.90 3.87 4.83
N GLN A 75 5.95 4.54 4.19
CA GLN A 75 5.22 4.00 3.04
C GLN A 75 5.74 4.54 1.71
N HIS A 76 6.57 5.57 1.74
CA HIS A 76 7.18 6.09 0.53
C HIS A 76 8.31 5.17 0.06
N HIS A 77 8.20 4.72 -1.19
CA HIS A 77 9.29 4.04 -1.88
C HIS A 77 10.38 5.06 -2.21
N THR A 78 11.37 5.18 -1.33
CA THR A 78 12.51 6.10 -1.52
C THR A 78 13.75 5.32 -1.93
N ARG A 79 14.54 5.87 -2.86
CA ARG A 79 15.91 5.43 -3.18
C ARG A 79 16.00 3.92 -3.41
N CYS A 80 15.54 3.48 -4.59
CA CYS A 80 15.71 2.13 -5.10
C CYS A 80 17.13 1.61 -4.79
N SER A 81 17.28 0.72 -3.80
CA SER A 81 18.62 0.20 -3.51
C SER A 81 19.05 -0.75 -4.64
N PRO A 82 20.32 -0.68 -5.09
CA PRO A 82 20.83 -1.60 -6.11
C PRO A 82 20.72 -3.07 -5.70
N SER A 83 20.85 -3.37 -4.41
CA SER A 83 20.88 -4.74 -3.88
C SER A 83 19.50 -5.35 -3.63
N TYR A 84 18.45 -4.53 -3.54
CA TYR A 84 17.11 -5.00 -3.18
C TYR A 84 16.08 -4.62 -4.24
N CYS A 85 15.93 -3.35 -4.59
CA CYS A 85 14.87 -2.91 -5.51
C CYS A 85 15.29 -2.99 -6.97
N ILE A 86 16.54 -2.71 -7.32
CA ILE A 86 16.95 -2.74 -8.72
C ILE A 86 17.13 -4.17 -9.21
N HIS A 87 16.43 -4.49 -10.29
CA HIS A 87 16.57 -5.72 -11.04
C HIS A 87 17.04 -5.38 -12.46
N THR A 88 18.08 -6.06 -12.91
CA THR A 88 18.60 -5.98 -14.28
C THR A 88 17.99 -7.10 -15.10
N ASN A 89 17.32 -6.74 -16.20
CA ASN A 89 16.76 -7.73 -17.13
C ASN A 89 17.86 -8.32 -18.05
N ARG A 90 17.48 -9.23 -18.95
CA ARG A 90 18.41 -9.86 -19.92
C ARG A 90 19.02 -8.88 -20.93
N GLU A 91 18.43 -7.71 -21.09
CA GLU A 91 18.87 -6.63 -21.99
C GLU A 91 19.71 -5.59 -21.23
N GLU A 92 20.19 -5.92 -20.03
CA GLU A 92 20.98 -5.05 -19.15
C GLU A 92 20.25 -3.77 -18.68
N VAL A 93 18.92 -3.71 -18.83
CA VAL A 93 18.10 -2.59 -18.37
C VAL A 93 17.80 -2.76 -16.87
N GLN A 94 18.22 -1.77 -16.09
CA GLN A 94 17.93 -1.66 -14.66
C GLN A 94 16.53 -1.08 -14.44
N THR A 95 15.66 -1.83 -13.76
CA THR A 95 14.31 -1.39 -13.40
C THR A 95 14.06 -1.70 -11.93
N CYS A 96 13.17 -0.95 -11.25
CA CYS A 96 12.77 -1.43 -9.92
C CYS A 96 11.90 -2.69 -10.08
N GLN A 97 12.24 -3.75 -9.36
CA GLN A 97 11.48 -5.00 -9.28
C GLN A 97 10.01 -4.77 -8.89
N PHE A 98 9.75 -3.73 -8.10
CA PHE A 98 8.40 -3.36 -7.66
C PHE A 98 7.66 -2.47 -8.67
N ARG A 99 8.31 -2.09 -9.78
CA ARG A 99 7.78 -1.25 -10.86
C ARG A 99 7.35 0.15 -10.40
N TYR A 100 8.23 0.83 -9.66
CA TYR A 100 8.10 2.26 -9.38
C TYR A 100 8.80 3.09 -10.47
N PRO A 101 8.32 4.31 -10.79
CA PRO A 101 7.08 4.93 -10.30
C PRO A 101 5.82 4.22 -10.82
N LYS A 102 4.75 4.25 -10.03
CA LYS A 102 3.44 3.69 -10.41
C LYS A 102 2.59 4.76 -11.08
N GLU A 103 1.70 4.34 -11.97
CA GLU A 103 0.76 5.25 -12.63
C GLU A 103 -0.20 5.90 -11.61
N HIS A 104 -0.61 7.13 -11.90
CA HIS A 104 -1.71 7.78 -11.18
C HIS A 104 -3.02 7.05 -11.50
N ILE A 105 -3.84 6.81 -10.48
CA ILE A 105 -5.11 6.11 -10.62
C ILE A 105 -6.16 6.86 -9.82
N GLU A 106 -7.20 7.35 -10.50
CA GLU A 106 -8.24 8.18 -9.87
C GLU A 106 -9.11 7.38 -8.89
N SER A 107 -9.44 6.14 -9.21
CA SER A 107 -10.31 5.26 -8.42
C SER A 107 -9.83 3.83 -8.41
N THR A 108 -10.12 3.11 -7.32
CA THR A 108 -9.78 1.69 -7.19
C THR A 108 -10.57 0.85 -8.18
N LEU A 109 -9.91 -0.06 -8.89
CA LEU A 109 -10.53 -0.96 -9.86
C LEU A 109 -9.84 -2.32 -9.88
N ILE A 110 -10.61 -3.35 -10.26
CA ILE A 110 -10.09 -4.70 -10.49
C ILE A 110 -10.27 -5.02 -11.97
N ARG A 111 -9.17 -5.36 -12.66
CA ARG A 111 -9.20 -5.65 -14.11
C ARG A 111 -8.48 -6.95 -14.44
N ASP A 112 -8.75 -7.48 -15.63
CA ASP A 112 -7.95 -8.57 -16.20
C ASP A 112 -6.53 -8.07 -16.52
N ASN A 113 -5.52 -8.77 -16.02
CA ASN A 113 -4.14 -8.56 -16.43
C ASN A 113 -3.85 -9.24 -17.78
N LYS A 114 -2.61 -9.12 -18.27
CA LYS A 114 -2.17 -9.74 -19.54
C LYS A 114 -2.40 -11.25 -19.63
N ASN A 115 -2.54 -11.93 -18.49
CA ASN A 115 -2.77 -13.37 -18.39
C ASN A 115 -4.25 -13.72 -18.10
N GLY A 116 -5.16 -12.75 -18.13
CA GLY A 116 -6.58 -12.94 -17.80
C GLY A 116 -6.86 -13.23 -16.33
N GLN A 117 -5.94 -12.85 -15.44
CA GLN A 117 -6.12 -12.95 -13.99
C GLN A 117 -6.52 -11.59 -13.39
N PRO A 118 -7.31 -11.55 -12.31
CA PRO A 118 -7.68 -10.30 -11.67
C PRO A 118 -6.44 -9.59 -11.10
N GLU A 119 -6.30 -8.31 -11.42
CA GLU A 119 -5.31 -7.38 -10.91
C GLU A 119 -6.03 -6.22 -10.24
N LEU A 120 -5.75 -6.03 -8.94
CA LEU A 120 -6.23 -4.89 -8.17
C LEU A 120 -5.32 -3.68 -8.42
N LEU A 121 -5.93 -2.58 -8.79
CA LEU A 121 -5.31 -1.27 -8.90
C LEU A 121 -6.00 -0.33 -7.92
N THR A 122 -5.27 0.11 -6.90
CA THR A 122 -5.81 1.04 -5.90
C THR A 122 -5.71 2.48 -6.37
N ALA A 123 -6.68 3.30 -5.96
CA ALA A 123 -6.61 4.75 -6.15
C ALA A 123 -5.28 5.29 -5.58
N ARG A 124 -4.59 6.11 -6.38
CA ARG A 124 -3.22 6.53 -6.12
C ARG A 124 -2.99 7.93 -6.66
N ASN A 125 -2.73 8.87 -5.77
CA ASN A 125 -2.32 10.24 -6.11
C ASN A 125 -0.80 10.45 -6.10
N ASP A 126 -0.05 9.59 -5.42
CA ASP A 126 1.41 9.63 -5.32
C ASP A 126 2.03 8.37 -5.94
N PRO A 127 2.83 8.49 -7.02
CA PRO A 127 3.46 7.36 -7.71
C PRO A 127 4.34 6.48 -6.83
N TYR A 128 4.85 6.98 -5.72
CA TYR A 128 5.85 6.31 -4.88
C TYR A 128 5.29 5.74 -3.58
N ILE A 129 4.02 5.94 -3.27
CA ILE A 129 3.42 5.38 -2.07
C ILE A 129 3.13 3.88 -2.22
N ASN A 130 3.43 3.14 -1.16
CA ASN A 130 3.01 1.76 -0.98
C ASN A 130 1.56 1.73 -0.48
N PRO A 131 0.73 0.79 -0.96
CA PRO A 131 -0.57 0.52 -0.35
C PRO A 131 -0.39 0.18 1.12
N HIS A 132 -1.20 0.77 2.00
CA HIS A 132 -1.09 0.59 3.43
C HIS A 132 -2.45 0.64 4.13
N ASN A 133 -2.52 0.02 5.30
CA ASN A 133 -3.65 0.15 6.20
C ASN A 133 -3.35 1.21 7.25
N ARG A 134 -4.18 2.25 7.33
CA ARG A 134 -3.98 3.38 8.26
C ARG A 134 -3.91 2.94 9.72
N ILE A 135 -4.84 2.08 10.15
CA ILE A 135 -4.93 1.61 11.54
C ILE A 135 -3.67 0.83 11.92
N GLN A 136 -3.22 -0.07 11.07
CA GLN A 136 -1.98 -0.83 11.28
C GLN A 136 -0.77 0.09 11.32
N LEU A 137 -0.69 1.08 10.41
CA LEU A 137 0.44 1.99 10.35
C LEU A 137 0.58 2.84 11.62
N GLN A 138 -0.53 3.37 12.13
CA GLN A 138 -0.56 4.13 13.37
C GLN A 138 -0.35 3.22 14.59
N GLY A 139 -0.97 2.03 14.62
CA GLY A 139 -0.85 1.06 15.72
C GLY A 139 0.54 0.43 15.87
N CYS A 140 1.30 0.25 14.78
CA CYS A 140 2.66 -0.28 14.82
C CYS A 140 3.63 0.59 15.65
N LYS A 141 3.33 1.87 15.88
CA LYS A 141 4.09 2.73 16.81
C LYS A 141 4.11 2.19 18.23
N CYS A 142 2.99 1.65 18.68
CA CYS A 142 2.83 1.14 20.04
C CYS A 142 3.64 -0.15 20.25
N GLY A 143 3.76 -0.99 19.22
CA GLY A 143 4.47 -2.27 19.29
C GLY A 143 5.99 -2.15 19.44
N PHE A 144 6.61 -1.11 18.86
CA PHE A 144 8.06 -0.89 18.97
C PHE A 144 8.53 -0.51 20.38
N LYS A 145 7.64 0.02 21.25
CA LYS A 145 7.97 0.38 22.65
C LYS A 145 7.77 -0.78 23.64
N ALA A 146 7.10 -1.86 23.26
CA ALA A 146 6.89 -3.00 24.16
C ALA A 146 8.12 -3.92 24.29
N TYR A 147 9.17 -3.68 23.50
CA TYR A 147 10.39 -4.48 23.45
C TYR A 147 11.68 -3.67 23.65
N SER A 148 11.57 -2.42 24.13
CA SER A 148 12.70 -1.52 24.41
C SER A 148 12.87 -1.28 25.89
#